data_AF-A0A1G6H7Z5-F1
#
_entry.id   AF-A0A1G6H7Z5-F1
#
_cell.length_a   1.000
_cell.length_b   1.000
_cell.length_c   1.000
_cell.angle_alpha   90.00
_cell.angle_beta   90.00
_cell.angle_gamma   90.00
#
_symmetry.space_group_name_H-M   'P 1'
#
loop_
_entity.id
_entity.type
_entity.pdbx_description
1 polymer ?
#
loop_
_entity_poly.entity_id
_entity_poly.type
_entity_poly.pdbx_seq_one_letter_code
_entity_poly.pdbx_strand_id
1 'polypeptide(L)' 'MIAFIGVRVEPGQPTADIVDPLTDRVVTATSSVTGALYARQRARFATAGMEVAWVAGATPLRSGSLLPN' A
#
# COMPACT_ATOMS: atom_id res chain seq x y z
N MET A 1 -4.42 -10.30 5.93
CA MET A 1 -3.16 -10.73 5.27
C MET A 1 -2.32 -9.50 4.94
N ILE A 2 -0.98 -9.57 5.02
CA ILE A 2 -0.09 -8.52 4.50
C ILE A 2 0.98 -9.20 3.65
N ALA A 3 1.18 -8.74 2.41
CA ALA A 3 2.23 -9.24 1.55
C ALA A 3 3.62 -8.95 2.13
N PHE A 4 4.59 -9.84 1.86
CA PHE A 4 5.96 -9.66 2.35
C PHE A 4 6.67 -8.51 1.63
N ILE A 5 7.50 -7.76 2.34
CA ILE A 5 8.38 -6.77 1.71
C ILE A 5 9.35 -7.47 0.75
N GLY A 6 9.64 -6.82 -0.37
CA GLY A 6 10.54 -7.31 -1.41
C GLY A 6 9.86 -8.15 -2.49
N VAL A 7 8.58 -8.50 -2.32
CA VAL A 7 7.85 -9.22 -3.37
C VAL A 7 7.46 -8.28 -4.50
N ARG A 8 7.44 -8.81 -5.72
CA ARG A 8 6.85 -8.12 -6.87
C ARG A 8 5.33 -8.31 -6.85
N VAL A 9 4.61 -7.24 -7.13
CA VAL A 9 3.15 -7.22 -7.19
C VAL A 9 2.69 -6.67 -8.53
N GLU A 10 1.52 -7.12 -8.98
CA GLU A 10 0.82 -6.64 -10.17
C GLU A 10 -0.42 -5.80 -9.79
N PRO A 11 -0.96 -4.98 -10.72
CA PRO A 11 -2.21 -4.26 -10.50
C PRO A 11 -3.34 -5.20 -10.09
N GLY A 12 -4.11 -4.80 -9.07
CA GLY A 12 -5.18 -5.62 -8.47
C GLY A 12 -4.68 -6.67 -7.47
N GLN A 13 -3.37 -6.91 -7.35
CA GLN A 13 -2.84 -7.87 -6.39
C GLN A 13 -2.99 -7.33 -4.95
N PRO A 14 -3.52 -8.14 -4.01
CA PRO A 14 -3.64 -7.76 -2.60
C PRO A 14 -2.28 -7.43 -1.95
N THR A 15 -2.24 -6.33 -1.19
CA THR A 15 -1.04 -5.91 -0.43
C THR A 15 -1.28 -5.93 1.07
N ALA A 16 -2.47 -5.57 1.53
CA ALA A 16 -2.86 -5.59 2.95
C ALA A 16 -4.38 -5.73 3.13
N ASP A 17 -4.80 -6.34 4.23
CA ASP A 17 -6.18 -6.29 4.71
C ASP A 17 -6.29 -5.32 5.89
N ILE A 18 -7.27 -4.43 5.84
CA ILE A 18 -7.67 -3.54 6.92
C ILE A 18 -8.96 -4.11 7.51
N VAL A 19 -8.93 -4.41 8.81
CA VAL A 19 -10.08 -4.95 9.55
C VAL A 19 -10.65 -3.85 10.42
N ASP A 20 -11.94 -3.58 10.29
CA ASP A 20 -12.69 -2.79 11.26
C ASP A 20 -13.09 -3.71 12.43
N PRO A 21 -12.47 -3.56 13.61
CA PRO A 21 -12.70 -4.47 14.73
C PRO A 21 -14.08 -4.32 15.37
N LEU A 22 -14.85 -3.26 15.04
CA LEU A 22 -16.18 -3.04 15.61
C LEU A 22 -17.28 -3.70 14.78
N THR A 23 -17.06 -3.85 13.48
CA THR A 23 -18.06 -4.36 12.53
C THR A 23 -17.66 -5.66 11.84
N ASP A 24 -16.44 -6.14 12.09
CA ASP A 24 -15.81 -7.28 11.41
C ASP A 24 -15.68 -7.10 9.88
N ARG A 25 -15.87 -5.88 9.38
CA ARG A 25 -15.69 -5.56 7.97
C ARG A 25 -14.21 -5.62 7.62
N VAL A 26 -13.88 -6.33 6.54
CA VAL A 26 -12.54 -6.38 5.96
C VAL A 26 -12.51 -5.60 4.65
N VAL A 27 -11.48 -4.77 4.47
CA VAL A 27 -11.18 -4.08 3.22
C VAL A 27 -9.78 -4.47 2.77
N THR A 28 -9.67 -5.04 1.57
CA THR A 28 -8.39 -5.40 0.98
C THR A 28 -7.84 -4.25 0.15
N ALA A 29 -6.68 -3.74 0.53
CA ALA A 29 -5.89 -2.84 -0.29
C ALA A 29 -5.17 -3.64 -1.37
N THR A 30 -5.21 -3.13 -2.61
CA THR A 30 -4.57 -3.74 -3.78
C THR A 30 -3.58 -2.76 -4.39
N SER A 31 -2.58 -3.30 -5.08
CA SER A 31 -1.66 -2.45 -5.85
C SER A 31 -2.37 -1.86 -7.07
N SER A 32 -2.15 -0.58 -7.36
CA SER A 32 -2.59 0.04 -8.62
C SER A 32 -1.53 -0.04 -9.72
N VAL A 33 -0.31 -0.44 -9.38
CA VAL A 33 0.84 -0.48 -10.30
C VAL A 33 1.61 -1.79 -10.17
N THR A 34 2.33 -2.16 -11.22
CA THR A 34 3.36 -3.21 -11.15
C THR A 34 4.60 -2.68 -10.45
N GLY A 35 5.15 -3.43 -9.50
CA GLY A 35 6.39 -3.02 -8.84
C GLY A 35 6.78 -3.87 -7.63
N ALA A 36 7.82 -3.43 -6.93
CA ALA A 36 8.27 -4.06 -5.69
C ALA A 36 7.54 -3.42 -4.49
N LEU A 37 6.90 -4.24 -3.65
CA LEU A 37 6.40 -3.81 -2.35
C LEU A 37 7.59 -3.59 -1.41
N TYR A 38 8.08 -2.35 -1.31
CA TYR A 38 9.34 -2.06 -0.62
C TYR A 38 9.16 -1.59 0.82
N ALA A 39 7.97 -1.09 1.16
CA ALA A 39 7.65 -0.67 2.52
C ALA A 39 6.19 -0.98 2.89
N ARG A 40 5.95 -1.06 4.18
CA ARG A 40 4.62 -1.21 4.79
C ARG A 40 4.58 -0.52 6.13
N GLN A 41 3.38 -0.15 6.58
CA GLN A 41 3.19 0.31 7.94
C GLN A 41 3.52 -0.79 8.95
N ARG A 42 4.16 -0.40 10.06
CA ARG A 42 4.37 -1.28 11.23
C ARG A 42 3.33 -1.05 12.32
N ALA A 43 2.57 0.05 12.24
CA ALA A 43 1.51 0.34 13.19
C ALA A 43 0.41 -0.72 13.12
N ARG A 44 -0.24 -0.97 14.27
CA ARG A 44 -1.35 -1.93 14.37
C ARG A 44 -2.70 -1.36 13.99
N PHE A 45 -2.81 -0.03 13.97
CA PHE A 45 -4.04 0.69 13.63
C PHE A 45 -3.79 1.61 12.45
N ALA A 46 -4.72 1.60 11.51
CA ALA A 46 -4.76 2.52 10.40
C ALA A 46 -5.85 3.57 10.64
N THR A 47 -5.60 4.81 10.20
CA THR A 47 -6.60 5.87 10.16
C THR A 47 -7.01 6.12 8.71
N ALA A 48 -8.18 6.75 8.52
CA ALA A 48 -8.58 7.19 7.19
C ALA A 48 -7.48 8.09 6.57
N GLY A 49 -7.14 7.82 5.31
CA GLY A 49 -6.08 8.53 4.58
C GLY A 49 -4.65 8.06 4.86
N MET A 50 -4.43 7.10 5.78
CA MET A 50 -3.10 6.55 6.03
C MET A 50 -2.63 5.67 4.86
N GLU A 51 -1.40 5.88 4.41
CA GLU A 51 -0.71 4.96 3.52
C GLU A 51 -0.26 3.71 4.30
N VAL A 52 -0.66 2.52 3.84
CA VAL A 52 -0.41 1.23 4.52
C VAL A 52 0.69 0.39 3.88
N ALA A 53 0.97 0.60 2.60
CA ALA A 53 1.92 -0.14 1.78
C ALA A 53 2.43 0.73 0.64
N TRP A 54 3.69 0.57 0.24
CA TRP A 54 4.30 1.31 -0.86
C TRP A 54 4.92 0.39 -1.89
N VAL A 55 4.54 0.62 -3.15
CA VAL A 55 5.01 -0.14 -4.30
C VAL A 55 5.83 0.77 -5.20
N ALA A 56 7.06 0.38 -5.49
CA ALA A 56 7.94 1.09 -6.43
C ALA A 56 7.84 0.45 -7.81
N GLY A 57 7.24 1.18 -8.76
CA GLY A 57 7.13 0.79 -10.17
C GLY A 57 8.22 1.41 -11.03
N ALA A 58 8.36 0.93 -12.27
CA ALA A 58 9.37 1.42 -13.22
C ALA A 58 8.97 2.75 -13.89
N THR A 59 7.68 3.10 -13.90
CA THR A 59 7.16 4.32 -14.49
C THR A 59 6.90 5.37 -13.41
N PRO A 60 7.48 6.58 -13.51
CA PRO A 60 7.18 7.67 -12.58
C PRO A 60 5.70 8.06 -12.62
N LEU A 61 5.04 8.12 -11.46
CA LEU A 61 3.63 8.54 -11.35
C LEU A 61 3.47 10.05 -11.21
N ARG A 62 4.52 10.76 -10.77
CA ARG A 62 4.54 12.21 -10.62
C ARG A 62 5.88 12.76 -11.13
N SER A 63 5.84 13.99 -11.65
CA SER A 63 6.99 14.73 -12.17
C SER A 63 6.97 16.18 -11.68
N GLY A 64 8.12 16.86 -11.68
CA GLY A 64 8.26 18.26 -11.22
C GLY A 64 8.82 18.36 -9.79
N SER A 65 8.58 19.49 -9.11
CA SER A 65 8.95 19.64 -7.69
C SER A 65 8.06 18.77 -6.81
N LEU A 66 8.61 17.67 -6.29
CA LEU A 66 7.87 16.70 -5.48
C LEU A 66 7.93 17.00 -3.98
N LEU A 67 8.76 17.95 -3.59
CA LEU A 67 8.88 18.45 -2.23
C LEU A 67 8.43 19.91 -2.21
N PRO A 68 7.69 20.35 -1.18
CA PRO A 68 7.49 21.76 -0.92
C PRO A 68 8.84 22.39 -0.54
N ASN A 69 9.02 23.66 -0.89
CA ASN A 69 10.14 24.48 -0.42
C ASN A 69 10.05 24.73 1.10
#